data_AF-A0A0U5C3S8-F1
#
_entry.id   AF-A0A0U5C3S8-F1
#
_cell.length_a   1.000
_cell.length_b   1.000
_cell.length_c   1.000
_cell.angle_alpha   90.00
_cell.angle_beta   90.00
_cell.angle_gamma   90.00
#
_symmetry.space_group_name_H-M   'P 1'
#
loop_
_entity.id
_entity.type
_entity.pdbx_description
1 polymer ?
#
loop_
_entity_poly.entity_id
_entity_poly.type
_entity_poly.pdbx_seq_one_letter_code
_entity_poly.pdbx_strand_id
1 'polypeptide(L)'
;MFVHYDGPSSKRSTKTRRAVNAFKAARGASRSHGKHDPARGTFQWMHIPEDESTGGKDASSPTKAPHSAQSQSQALVRPAAAAPLTKYLLGSDKFYPILEKRGKGPLTAAALSHYFDILLPHDANALGLGDARKTTYGAGLLNWLANNDGVLHGLAAFALCSMDNVGKTDEIYRAILHHRQKTLEDVHRRLERNQVDDVLIQEICLLIPIDDYLGYVEYGPVQQKGMSDVIRARGGFDKVGSSDVVAYGENLQRSILTVMSMIEFHIRTRITSEPSHVRHSIPLTRSLSLETQQQISALPPGLQDLFQAGILSLPVLPILNSFQAWLAQFKGIKDQERDSWRSPVPPDLNNIENCLVVTLVCLADDTSSMGLHPAAAIFRKAKQRTEALTGVPELWSDPALVDCAIWMSTVTSIPRNSEIIEPNIQKEILKRSIGGRVFALEWGEIQRKLRRFYYADSRAGDWERAWNIALDEL
;
A
#
# COMPACT_ATOMS: atom_id res chain seq x y z
N MET A 1 -3.83 -14.48 -13.59
CA MET A 1 -3.72 -13.75 -14.87
C MET A 1 -3.03 -12.42 -14.59
N PHE A 2 -1.70 -12.35 -14.70
CA PHE A 2 -0.99 -11.07 -14.74
C PHE A 2 -0.80 -10.70 -16.21
N VAL A 3 -1.21 -9.49 -16.58
CA VAL A 3 -1.11 -9.05 -17.98
C VAL A 3 0.24 -8.39 -18.19
N HIS A 4 0.99 -8.87 -19.18
CA HIS A 4 2.23 -8.23 -19.64
C HIS A 4 1.92 -6.82 -20.20
N TYR A 5 2.67 -5.79 -19.81
CA TYR A 5 2.42 -4.44 -20.33
C TYR A 5 3.65 -3.55 -20.50
N ASP A 6 3.73 -2.96 -21.70
CA ASP A 6 4.65 -1.90 -22.09
C ASP A 6 4.00 -0.52 -21.82
N GLY A 7 4.19 0.01 -20.60
CA GLY A 7 4.08 1.44 -20.32
C GLY A 7 2.74 2.02 -19.83
N PRO A 8 2.76 3.32 -19.43
CA PRO A 8 1.68 4.01 -18.72
C PRO A 8 0.42 4.27 -19.57
N SER A 9 -0.75 4.30 -18.90
CA SER A 9 -2.09 4.26 -19.50
C SER A 9 -2.46 5.45 -20.40
N SER A 10 -1.81 6.61 -20.22
CA SER A 10 -2.10 7.86 -20.95
C SER A 10 -1.73 7.81 -22.44
N LYS A 11 -1.04 6.75 -22.89
CA LYS A 11 -0.61 6.59 -24.30
C LYS A 11 -1.21 5.37 -25.02
N ARG A 12 -2.24 4.71 -24.46
CA ARG A 12 -2.75 3.43 -25.04
C ARG A 12 -3.78 3.59 -26.16
N SER A 13 -3.67 2.71 -27.16
CA SER A 13 -4.54 2.64 -28.33
C SER A 13 -5.92 2.01 -28.03
N THR A 14 -6.88 2.28 -28.92
CA THR A 14 -8.29 1.89 -28.84
C THR A 14 -8.53 0.39 -28.65
N LYS A 15 -7.57 -0.47 -29.04
CA LYS A 15 -7.66 -1.94 -28.89
C LYS A 15 -7.55 -2.39 -27.43
N THR A 16 -6.75 -1.72 -26.59
CA THR A 16 -6.59 -2.05 -25.17
C THR A 16 -7.82 -1.70 -24.33
N ARG A 17 -8.54 -0.63 -24.70
CA ARG A 17 -9.85 -0.28 -24.11
C ARG A 17 -10.90 -1.39 -24.34
N ARG A 18 -10.81 -2.14 -25.44
CA ARG A 18 -11.73 -3.26 -25.72
C ARG A 18 -11.51 -4.45 -24.78
N ALA A 19 -10.28 -4.75 -24.38
CA ALA A 19 -10.02 -5.83 -23.41
C ALA A 19 -10.64 -5.53 -22.04
N VAL A 20 -10.48 -4.29 -21.54
CA VAL A 20 -11.09 -3.84 -20.28
C VAL A 20 -12.63 -3.84 -20.36
N ASN A 21 -13.19 -3.43 -21.49
CA ASN A 21 -14.64 -3.47 -21.71
C ASN A 21 -15.18 -4.89 -21.88
N ALA A 22 -14.42 -5.81 -22.49
CA ALA A 22 -14.77 -7.23 -22.57
C ALA A 22 -14.79 -7.88 -21.17
N PHE A 23 -13.89 -7.49 -20.26
CA PHE A 23 -13.92 -7.94 -18.87
C PHE A 23 -15.11 -7.37 -18.08
N LYS A 24 -15.48 -6.10 -18.30
CA LYS A 24 -16.73 -5.53 -17.74
C LYS A 24 -17.97 -6.28 -18.25
N ALA A 25 -17.99 -6.64 -19.53
CA ALA A 25 -19.07 -7.42 -20.13
C ALA A 25 -19.13 -8.87 -19.58
N ALA A 26 -17.98 -9.52 -19.40
CA ALA A 26 -17.91 -10.86 -18.80
C ALA A 26 -18.42 -10.86 -17.34
N ARG A 27 -18.06 -9.84 -16.55
CA ARG A 27 -18.58 -9.67 -15.17
C ARG A 27 -20.09 -9.37 -15.14
N GLY A 28 -20.62 -8.74 -16.19
CA GLY A 28 -22.06 -8.56 -16.39
C GLY A 28 -22.79 -9.88 -16.73
N ALA A 29 -22.19 -10.72 -17.57
CA ALA A 29 -22.76 -12.00 -17.97
C ALA A 29 -22.78 -13.04 -16.84
N SER A 30 -21.76 -13.07 -15.97
CA SER A 30 -21.68 -14.01 -14.83
C SER A 30 -22.74 -13.77 -13.74
N ARG A 31 -23.40 -12.61 -13.73
CA ARG A 31 -24.53 -12.33 -12.82
C ARG A 31 -25.86 -12.90 -13.31
N SER A 32 -25.95 -13.38 -14.56
CA SER A 32 -27.23 -13.72 -15.20
C SER A 32 -27.57 -15.22 -15.25
N HIS A 33 -26.64 -16.13 -14.96
CA HIS A 33 -26.91 -17.56 -15.06
C HIS A 33 -26.56 -18.32 -13.78
N GLY A 34 -27.56 -18.43 -12.91
CA GLY A 34 -27.64 -19.51 -11.92
C GLY A 34 -28.16 -20.78 -12.57
N LYS A 35 -27.33 -21.84 -12.58
CA LYS A 35 -27.69 -23.23 -12.31
C LYS A 35 -26.43 -24.11 -12.35
N HIS A 36 -26.26 -24.91 -11.31
CA HIS A 36 -25.23 -25.94 -11.19
C HIS A 36 -25.45 -27.05 -12.23
N ASP A 37 -24.35 -27.60 -12.76
CA ASP A 37 -24.13 -29.05 -12.74
C ASP A 37 -22.62 -29.39 -12.76
N PRO A 38 -22.18 -30.51 -12.14
CA PRO A 38 -20.79 -30.85 -11.92
C PRO A 38 -20.24 -31.77 -13.01
N ALA A 39 -18.90 -31.84 -13.07
CA ALA A 39 -18.05 -32.71 -13.89
C ALA A 39 -17.52 -32.11 -15.21
N ARG A 40 -16.19 -32.28 -15.35
CA ARG A 40 -15.30 -31.94 -16.49
C ARG A 40 -14.95 -30.46 -16.64
N GLY A 41 -13.90 -30.04 -15.93
CA GLY A 41 -13.22 -28.78 -16.16
C GLY A 41 -11.76 -28.99 -16.56
N THR A 42 -11.52 -29.56 -17.74
CA THR A 42 -10.23 -29.41 -18.42
C THR A 42 -10.05 -27.92 -18.65
N PHE A 43 -9.05 -27.33 -18.00
CA PHE A 43 -8.76 -25.91 -18.08
C PHE A 43 -8.41 -25.49 -19.53
N GLN A 44 -9.40 -24.99 -20.27
CA GLN A 44 -9.22 -24.42 -21.61
C GLN A 44 -8.61 -23.01 -21.48
N TRP A 45 -7.28 -22.93 -21.36
CA TRP A 45 -6.50 -21.69 -21.35
C TRP A 45 -5.68 -21.51 -22.64
N MET A 46 -6.28 -21.61 -23.83
CA MET A 46 -5.57 -21.16 -25.05
C MET A 46 -6.55 -20.66 -26.11
N HIS A 47 -6.33 -19.43 -26.57
CA HIS A 47 -6.67 -19.03 -27.92
C HIS A 47 -5.42 -18.37 -28.51
N ILE A 48 -4.72 -19.10 -29.37
CA ILE A 48 -3.63 -18.61 -30.20
C ILE A 48 -4.27 -18.05 -31.47
N PRO A 49 -4.05 -16.79 -31.85
CA PRO A 49 -4.18 -16.37 -33.24
C PRO A 49 -2.84 -16.61 -33.96
N GLU A 50 -2.94 -17.31 -35.08
CA GLU A 50 -1.86 -17.73 -35.96
C GLU A 50 -1.05 -16.57 -36.57
N ASP A 51 0.17 -16.90 -36.97
CA ASP A 51 1.08 -16.10 -37.79
C ASP A 51 0.45 -15.64 -39.10
N GLU A 52 0.71 -14.39 -39.48
CA GLU A 52 0.89 -14.03 -40.89
C GLU A 52 2.25 -13.34 -41.03
N SER A 53 3.21 -14.12 -41.48
CA SER A 53 4.40 -13.62 -42.17
C SER A 53 4.01 -13.18 -43.58
N THR A 54 4.54 -12.05 -44.07
CA THR A 54 5.03 -11.89 -45.44
C THR A 54 5.58 -10.47 -45.72
N GLY A 55 6.87 -10.43 -46.15
CA GLY A 55 7.47 -9.44 -47.08
C GLY A 55 7.83 -8.07 -46.49
N GLY A 56 9.04 -7.51 -46.57
CA GLY A 56 10.23 -7.80 -47.37
C GLY A 56 10.74 -6.51 -48.04
N LYS A 57 11.98 -6.09 -47.71
CA LYS A 57 12.94 -5.26 -48.51
C LYS A 57 12.55 -3.79 -48.79
N ASP A 58 13.43 -2.79 -48.98
CA ASP A 58 14.87 -2.68 -49.29
C ASP A 58 15.48 -1.37 -48.73
N ALA A 59 16.81 -1.30 -48.79
CA ALA A 59 17.73 -0.28 -48.31
C ALA A 59 17.71 1.08 -49.07
N SER A 60 18.17 2.15 -48.41
CA SER A 60 19.26 3.05 -48.90
C SER A 60 19.41 4.36 -48.08
N SER A 61 20.63 4.60 -47.58
CA SER A 61 21.23 5.92 -47.28
C SER A 61 21.61 6.61 -48.61
N PRO A 62 21.98 7.93 -48.73
CA PRO A 62 22.90 8.64 -47.82
C PRO A 62 22.88 10.21 -47.74
N THR A 63 23.63 10.72 -46.73
CA THR A 63 24.51 11.93 -46.74
C THR A 63 23.95 13.37 -46.85
N LYS A 64 24.24 14.22 -45.85
CA LYS A 64 25.18 15.39 -45.87
C LYS A 64 24.92 16.41 -44.74
N ALA A 65 25.95 16.71 -43.96
CA ALA A 65 26.24 18.03 -43.35
C ALA A 65 27.29 18.73 -44.26
N PRO A 66 27.70 20.03 -44.15
CA PRO A 66 27.93 20.80 -42.91
C PRO A 66 27.83 22.37 -42.95
N HIS A 67 28.15 23.01 -41.80
CA HIS A 67 28.64 24.41 -41.57
C HIS A 67 27.65 25.60 -41.75
N SER A 68 27.68 26.73 -41.03
CA SER A 68 28.43 27.31 -39.88
C SER A 68 27.92 28.75 -39.59
N ALA A 69 28.34 29.33 -38.44
CA ALA A 69 28.35 30.75 -37.99
C ALA A 69 27.13 31.22 -37.16
N GLN A 70 27.21 31.51 -35.85
CA GLN A 70 28.02 32.40 -34.98
C GLN A 70 27.29 33.71 -34.60
N SER A 71 27.35 34.03 -33.30
CA SER A 71 27.10 35.33 -32.61
C SER A 71 25.64 35.56 -32.16
N GLN A 72 25.29 35.92 -30.91
CA GLN A 72 26.02 36.57 -29.82
C GLN A 72 25.37 36.30 -28.44
N SER A 73 26.26 36.22 -27.45
CA SER A 73 26.14 36.22 -25.98
C SER A 73 24.95 36.94 -25.31
N GLN A 74 24.26 36.24 -24.39
CA GLN A 74 23.73 36.81 -23.14
C GLN A 74 23.96 35.82 -21.99
N ALA A 75 24.36 36.37 -20.84
CA ALA A 75 25.10 35.72 -19.76
C ALA A 75 24.40 34.50 -19.13
N LEU A 76 25.07 33.35 -19.18
CA LEU A 76 24.74 32.14 -18.42
C LEU A 76 25.19 32.30 -16.97
N VAL A 77 24.24 32.51 -16.06
CA VAL A 77 24.39 32.10 -14.66
C VAL A 77 24.43 30.57 -14.66
N ARG A 78 25.62 30.04 -14.46
CA ARG A 78 25.93 28.61 -14.43
C ARG A 78 25.10 27.95 -13.32
N PRO A 79 24.16 27.03 -13.61
CA PRO A 79 23.67 26.13 -12.58
C PRO A 79 24.87 25.35 -12.08
N ALA A 80 25.07 25.33 -10.77
CA ALA A 80 26.11 24.53 -10.13
C ALA A 80 26.06 23.12 -10.74
N ALA A 81 27.20 22.65 -11.24
CA ALA A 81 27.34 21.31 -11.80
C ALA A 81 26.70 20.31 -10.84
N ALA A 82 25.85 19.43 -11.36
CA ALA A 82 25.34 18.29 -10.60
C ALA A 82 26.54 17.64 -9.92
N ALA A 83 26.51 17.62 -8.58
CA ALA A 83 27.57 17.00 -7.80
C ALA A 83 27.79 15.58 -8.38
N PRO A 84 29.04 15.19 -8.67
CA PRO A 84 29.31 13.86 -9.16
C PRO A 84 28.71 12.88 -8.15
N LEU A 85 27.93 11.91 -8.65
CA LEU A 85 27.46 10.74 -7.92
C LEU A 85 28.54 10.33 -6.94
N THR A 86 28.35 10.65 -5.67
CA THR A 86 29.27 10.22 -4.64
C THR A 86 29.18 8.71 -4.68
N LYS A 87 30.28 8.07 -5.10
CA LYS A 87 30.50 6.64 -5.00
C LYS A 87 30.57 6.25 -3.52
N TYR A 88 29.50 6.48 -2.78
CA TYR A 88 29.27 5.76 -1.55
C TYR A 88 28.77 4.38 -1.95
N LEU A 89 29.73 3.53 -2.33
CA LEU A 89 29.65 2.10 -2.03
C LEU A 89 29.72 1.97 -0.50
N LEU A 90 28.66 2.40 0.18
CA LEU A 90 28.43 2.12 1.59
C LEU A 90 28.05 0.63 1.63
N GLY A 91 29.05 -0.24 1.80
CA GLY A 91 28.85 -1.62 2.24
C GLY A 91 29.04 -2.76 1.23
N SER A 92 29.53 -2.54 0.00
CA SER A 92 29.53 -3.62 -1.02
C SER A 92 30.43 -4.83 -0.73
N ASP A 93 31.35 -4.75 0.25
CA ASP A 93 32.46 -5.71 0.35
C ASP A 93 32.62 -6.39 1.72
N LYS A 94 31.81 -6.08 2.75
CA LYS A 94 32.11 -6.56 4.12
C LYS A 94 31.13 -7.52 4.78
N PHE A 95 29.85 -7.60 4.38
CA PHE A 95 28.86 -8.33 5.20
C PHE A 95 27.96 -9.32 4.47
N TYR A 96 27.90 -9.32 3.13
CA TYR A 96 27.04 -10.24 2.39
C TYR A 96 27.73 -10.79 1.13
N PRO A 97 27.53 -12.07 0.77
CA PRO A 97 28.00 -12.64 -0.49
C PRO A 97 27.13 -12.15 -1.67
N ILE A 98 27.03 -10.84 -1.86
CA ILE A 98 26.22 -10.20 -2.93
C ILE A 98 27.08 -9.94 -4.19
N LEU A 99 28.41 -10.12 -4.10
CA LEU A 99 29.34 -9.85 -5.20
C LEU A 99 29.12 -10.74 -6.43
N GLU A 100 28.62 -11.96 -6.26
CA GLU A 100 28.28 -12.88 -7.38
C GLU A 100 27.04 -12.43 -8.18
N LYS A 101 26.28 -11.45 -7.69
CA LYS A 101 24.99 -11.01 -8.27
C LYS A 101 25.09 -9.76 -9.14
N ARG A 102 26.29 -9.23 -9.38
CA ARG A 102 26.51 -8.06 -10.27
C ARG A 102 26.07 -8.28 -11.72
N GLY A 103 25.76 -9.52 -12.12
CA GLY A 103 25.22 -9.87 -13.45
C GLY A 103 23.69 -10.06 -13.53
N LYS A 104 22.94 -9.89 -12.44
CA LYS A 104 21.50 -10.23 -12.37
C LYS A 104 20.56 -9.07 -12.78
N GLY A 105 21.08 -8.04 -13.43
CA GLY A 105 20.28 -6.88 -13.87
C GLY A 105 20.82 -5.53 -13.38
N PRO A 106 20.21 -4.42 -13.84
CA PRO A 106 20.62 -3.06 -13.49
C PRO A 106 20.38 -2.77 -12.01
N LEU A 107 21.36 -2.16 -11.33
CA LEU A 107 21.27 -1.71 -9.94
C LEU A 107 20.97 -2.80 -8.89
N THR A 108 20.96 -4.09 -9.24
CA THR A 108 20.68 -5.21 -8.31
C THR A 108 21.49 -5.15 -7.02
N ALA A 109 22.80 -4.95 -7.13
CA ALA A 109 23.68 -4.93 -5.95
C ALA A 109 23.41 -3.74 -5.03
N ALA A 110 23.13 -2.56 -5.61
CA ALA A 110 22.78 -1.36 -4.86
C ALA A 110 21.41 -1.54 -4.16
N ALA A 111 20.44 -2.10 -4.86
CA ALA A 111 19.11 -2.38 -4.33
C ALA A 111 19.15 -3.38 -3.16
N LEU A 112 19.88 -4.48 -3.32
CA LEU A 112 20.01 -5.49 -2.26
C LEU A 112 20.79 -4.97 -1.05
N SER A 113 21.88 -4.21 -1.26
CA SER A 113 22.58 -3.54 -0.15
C SER A 113 21.63 -2.58 0.58
N HIS A 114 20.88 -1.74 -0.15
CA HIS A 114 19.88 -0.87 0.46
C HIS A 114 18.84 -1.68 1.26
N TYR A 115 18.34 -2.79 0.72
CA TYR A 115 17.40 -3.63 1.45
C TYR A 115 18.00 -4.16 2.76
N PHE A 116 19.16 -4.82 2.71
CA PHE A 116 19.73 -5.48 3.88
C PHE A 116 20.28 -4.52 4.93
N ASP A 117 20.84 -3.39 4.48
CA ASP A 117 21.47 -2.41 5.38
C ASP A 117 20.46 -1.41 5.96
N ILE A 118 19.38 -1.10 5.21
CA ILE A 118 18.43 -0.04 5.58
C ILE A 118 17.02 -0.58 5.82
N LEU A 119 16.46 -1.43 4.96
CA LEU A 119 15.05 -1.84 5.08
C LEU A 119 14.84 -3.00 6.06
N LEU A 120 15.68 -4.04 5.99
CA LEU A 120 15.53 -5.27 6.77
C LEU A 120 15.38 -5.01 8.29
N PRO A 121 16.16 -4.13 8.94
CA PRO A 121 15.97 -3.84 10.36
C PRO A 121 14.58 -3.26 10.67
N HIS A 122 14.05 -2.43 9.78
CA HIS A 122 12.75 -1.80 9.95
C HIS A 122 11.60 -2.77 9.63
N ASP A 123 11.72 -3.59 8.58
CA ASP A 123 10.80 -4.68 8.29
C ASP A 123 10.70 -5.63 9.49
N ALA A 124 11.84 -5.99 10.08
CA ALA A 124 11.88 -6.89 11.21
C ALA A 124 11.21 -6.28 12.47
N ASN A 125 11.40 -4.99 12.73
CA ASN A 125 10.70 -4.29 13.80
C ASN A 125 9.18 -4.20 13.52
N ALA A 126 8.79 -3.92 12.28
CA ALA A 126 7.38 -3.85 11.88
C ALA A 126 6.66 -5.20 12.03
N LEU A 127 7.40 -6.29 11.83
CA LEU A 127 6.98 -7.66 12.07
C LEU A 127 7.05 -8.06 13.56
N GLY A 128 7.56 -7.22 14.46
CA GLY A 128 7.68 -7.53 15.90
C GLY A 128 8.79 -8.54 16.23
N LEU A 129 9.83 -8.61 15.40
CA LEU A 129 10.95 -9.52 15.62
C LEU A 129 11.96 -8.93 16.60
N GLY A 130 12.27 -9.65 17.67
CA GLY A 130 13.42 -9.36 18.52
C GLY A 130 14.75 -9.74 17.85
N ASP A 131 15.87 -9.21 18.34
CA ASP A 131 17.18 -9.25 17.65
C ASP A 131 17.62 -10.63 17.16
N ALA A 132 17.46 -11.67 17.98
CA ALA A 132 17.77 -13.04 17.57
C ALA A 132 16.95 -13.52 16.36
N ARG A 133 15.66 -13.16 16.30
CA ARG A 133 14.78 -13.51 15.17
C ARG A 133 15.04 -12.64 13.94
N LYS A 134 15.55 -11.41 14.10
CA LYS A 134 15.94 -10.55 12.97
C LYS A 134 17.06 -11.20 12.15
N THR A 135 18.08 -11.72 12.82
CA THR A 135 19.20 -12.40 12.16
C THR A 135 18.74 -13.64 11.40
N THR A 136 17.89 -14.47 12.02
CA THR A 136 17.31 -15.66 11.38
C THR A 136 16.46 -15.30 10.17
N TYR A 137 15.62 -14.26 10.28
CA TYR A 137 14.81 -13.76 9.18
C TYR A 137 15.68 -13.27 8.01
N GLY A 138 16.71 -12.48 8.29
CA GLY A 138 17.67 -12.00 7.28
C GLY A 138 18.44 -13.14 6.61
N ALA A 139 18.90 -14.14 7.37
CA ALA A 139 19.60 -15.30 6.83
C ALA A 139 18.71 -16.15 5.93
N GLY A 140 17.45 -16.37 6.33
CA GLY A 140 16.47 -17.06 5.49
C GLY A 140 16.16 -16.31 4.20
N LEU A 141 16.09 -14.98 4.25
CA LEU A 141 15.94 -14.16 3.06
C LEU A 141 17.14 -14.27 2.13
N LEU A 142 18.37 -14.19 2.64
CA LEU A 142 19.55 -14.43 1.82
C LEU A 142 19.53 -15.82 1.16
N ASN A 143 19.10 -16.85 1.89
CA ASN A 143 18.94 -18.20 1.35
C ASN A 143 17.87 -18.24 0.24
N TRP A 144 16.73 -17.59 0.41
CA TRP A 144 15.69 -17.51 -0.62
C TRP A 144 16.18 -16.76 -1.85
N LEU A 145 16.88 -15.63 -1.68
CA LEU A 145 17.46 -14.87 -2.79
C LEU A 145 18.56 -15.63 -3.52
N ALA A 146 19.23 -16.59 -2.88
CA ALA A 146 20.25 -17.42 -3.51
C ALA A 146 19.62 -18.51 -4.40
N ASN A 147 18.47 -19.03 -4.00
CA ASN A 147 17.82 -20.17 -4.65
C ASN A 147 16.63 -19.78 -5.56
N ASN A 148 16.09 -18.58 -5.42
CA ASN A 148 14.89 -18.14 -6.12
C ASN A 148 15.12 -16.76 -6.76
N ASP A 149 15.38 -16.75 -8.07
CA ASP A 149 15.61 -15.52 -8.83
C ASP A 149 14.39 -14.58 -8.79
N GLY A 150 13.16 -15.10 -8.82
CA GLY A 150 11.95 -14.27 -8.75
C GLY A 150 11.86 -13.43 -7.47
N VAL A 151 12.18 -14.02 -6.30
CA VAL A 151 12.30 -13.31 -5.01
C VAL A 151 13.43 -12.30 -5.04
N LEU A 152 14.58 -12.64 -5.65
CA LEU A 152 15.71 -11.71 -5.81
C LEU A 152 15.29 -10.45 -6.56
N HIS A 153 14.68 -10.63 -7.72
CA HIS A 153 14.25 -9.50 -8.52
C HIS A 153 13.12 -8.72 -7.80
N GLY A 154 12.20 -9.40 -7.12
CA GLY A 154 11.10 -8.75 -6.42
C GLY A 154 11.61 -7.87 -5.28
N LEU A 155 12.56 -8.37 -4.51
CA LEU A 155 13.15 -7.63 -3.40
C LEU A 155 13.97 -6.43 -3.89
N ALA A 156 14.73 -6.61 -4.98
CA ALA A 156 15.48 -5.52 -5.59
C ALA A 156 14.54 -4.41 -6.10
N ALA A 157 13.47 -4.75 -6.80
CA ALA A 157 12.48 -3.78 -7.24
C ALA A 157 11.82 -3.06 -6.06
N PHE A 158 11.43 -3.78 -5.01
CA PHE A 158 10.84 -3.18 -3.81
C PHE A 158 11.81 -2.19 -3.14
N ALA A 159 13.08 -2.58 -2.97
CA ALA A 159 14.09 -1.72 -2.36
C ALA A 159 14.37 -0.45 -3.19
N LEU A 160 14.37 -0.57 -4.52
CA LEU A 160 14.49 0.61 -5.40
C LEU A 160 13.29 1.57 -5.26
N CYS A 161 12.09 1.06 -4.96
CA CYS A 161 10.91 1.89 -4.76
C CYS A 161 10.99 2.76 -3.48
N SER A 162 11.83 2.40 -2.51
CA SER A 162 11.93 3.10 -1.21
C SER A 162 13.11 4.06 -1.09
N MET A 163 13.92 4.24 -2.14
CA MET A 163 15.07 5.14 -2.09
C MET A 163 14.63 6.60 -2.29
N ASP A 164 14.58 7.38 -1.20
CA ASP A 164 14.05 8.75 -1.17
C ASP A 164 14.88 9.78 -1.98
N ASN A 165 16.17 9.53 -2.25
CA ASN A 165 17.07 10.56 -2.80
C ASN A 165 18.01 10.09 -3.91
N VAL A 166 17.72 8.97 -4.57
CA VAL A 166 18.36 8.63 -5.85
C VAL A 166 17.30 8.81 -6.90
N GLY A 167 17.48 9.83 -7.73
CA GLY A 167 16.40 10.53 -8.44
C GLY A 167 15.39 9.65 -9.17
N LYS A 168 14.27 10.28 -9.50
CA LYS A 168 13.42 9.97 -10.66
C LYS A 168 14.24 10.12 -11.97
N THR A 169 15.39 9.47 -12.04
CA THR A 169 16.14 9.27 -13.26
C THR A 169 15.45 8.12 -13.99
N ASP A 170 15.44 8.18 -15.32
CA ASP A 170 14.93 7.08 -16.11
C ASP A 170 15.63 5.74 -15.79
N GLU A 171 16.84 5.77 -15.22
CA GLU A 171 17.63 4.58 -14.88
C GLU A 171 17.02 3.77 -13.74
N ILE A 172 16.67 4.39 -12.60
CA ILE A 172 16.03 3.67 -11.49
C ILE A 172 14.67 3.15 -11.91
N TYR A 173 13.89 3.96 -12.62
CA TYR A 173 12.59 3.55 -13.13
C TYR A 173 12.71 2.34 -14.08
N ARG A 174 13.67 2.34 -15.01
CA ARG A 174 13.96 1.19 -15.88
C ARG A 174 14.42 -0.04 -15.08
N ALA A 175 15.21 0.15 -14.03
CA ALA A 175 15.65 -0.94 -13.17
C ALA A 175 14.47 -1.58 -12.41
N ILE A 176 13.57 -0.77 -11.84
CA ILE A 176 12.34 -1.25 -11.20
C ILE A 176 11.52 -2.07 -12.21
N LEU A 177 11.31 -1.56 -13.42
CA LEU A 177 10.55 -2.28 -14.45
C LEU A 177 11.23 -3.59 -14.86
N HIS A 178 12.55 -3.61 -15.02
CA HIS A 178 13.31 -4.81 -15.35
C HIS A 178 13.13 -5.90 -14.28
N HIS A 179 13.33 -5.54 -13.01
CA HIS A 179 13.23 -6.46 -11.89
C HIS A 179 11.79 -6.94 -11.69
N ARG A 180 10.81 -6.04 -11.72
CA ARG A 180 9.39 -6.39 -11.70
C ARG A 180 9.03 -7.41 -12.78
N GLN A 181 9.51 -7.19 -14.01
CA GLN A 181 9.24 -8.06 -15.15
C GLN A 181 9.79 -9.46 -14.92
N LYS A 182 11.01 -9.58 -14.37
CA LYS A 182 11.61 -10.88 -14.03
C LYS A 182 10.84 -11.62 -12.95
N THR A 183 10.34 -10.92 -11.94
CA THR A 183 9.47 -11.52 -10.91
C THR A 183 8.13 -11.98 -11.51
N LEU A 184 7.52 -11.19 -12.39
CA LEU A 184 6.30 -11.58 -13.11
C LEU A 184 6.50 -12.85 -13.95
N GLU A 185 7.63 -12.95 -14.66
CA GLU A 185 8.00 -14.15 -15.43
C GLU A 185 8.11 -15.39 -14.53
N ASP A 186 8.67 -15.25 -13.33
CA ASP A 186 8.78 -16.36 -12.35
C ASP A 186 7.42 -16.79 -11.84
N VAL A 187 6.59 -15.82 -11.42
CA VAL A 187 5.22 -16.05 -10.96
C VAL A 187 4.40 -16.78 -12.02
N HIS A 188 4.47 -16.36 -13.28
CA HIS A 188 3.79 -17.05 -14.38
C HIS A 188 4.28 -18.47 -14.56
N ARG A 189 5.59 -18.68 -14.61
CA ARG A 189 6.18 -20.00 -14.79
C ARG A 189 5.80 -20.97 -13.67
N ARG A 190 5.76 -20.51 -12.42
CA ARG A 190 5.34 -21.31 -11.25
C ARG A 190 3.86 -21.66 -11.33
N LEU A 191 3.01 -20.68 -11.66
CA LEU A 191 1.57 -20.90 -11.83
C LEU A 191 1.26 -21.89 -12.96
N GLU A 192 1.95 -21.79 -14.10
CA GLU A 192 1.81 -22.74 -15.23
C GLU A 192 2.17 -24.17 -14.84
N ARG A 193 3.14 -24.33 -13.94
CA ARG A 193 3.57 -25.63 -13.40
C ARG A 193 2.74 -26.11 -12.21
N ASN A 194 1.68 -25.38 -11.83
CA ASN A 194 0.91 -25.60 -10.60
C ASN A 194 1.78 -25.64 -9.32
N GLN A 195 2.90 -24.92 -9.32
CA GLN A 195 3.79 -24.80 -8.17
C GLN A 195 3.28 -23.69 -7.25
N VAL A 196 2.44 -24.07 -6.28
CA VAL A 196 1.87 -23.16 -5.28
C VAL A 196 2.58 -23.35 -3.94
N ASP A 197 3.70 -22.65 -3.77
CA ASP A 197 4.54 -22.68 -2.57
C ASP A 197 4.68 -21.29 -1.91
N ASP A 198 5.37 -21.23 -0.78
CA ASP A 198 5.57 -19.99 -0.03
C ASP A 198 6.46 -18.98 -0.80
N VAL A 199 7.26 -19.46 -1.75
CA VAL A 199 8.07 -18.62 -2.62
C VAL A 199 7.19 -17.86 -3.61
N LEU A 200 6.25 -18.54 -4.29
CA LEU A 200 5.26 -17.89 -5.14
C LEU A 200 4.48 -16.82 -4.36
N ILE A 201 4.06 -17.14 -3.14
CA ILE A 201 3.34 -16.22 -2.26
C ILE A 201 4.20 -14.97 -1.99
N GLN A 202 5.47 -15.16 -1.63
CA GLN A 202 6.39 -14.05 -1.38
C GLN A 202 6.62 -13.18 -2.61
N GLU A 203 6.77 -13.78 -3.80
CA GLU A 203 6.91 -13.05 -5.06
C GLU A 203 5.69 -12.16 -5.34
N ILE A 204 4.48 -12.69 -5.14
CA ILE A 204 3.25 -11.90 -5.28
C ILE A 204 3.18 -10.80 -4.21
N CYS A 205 3.54 -11.10 -2.95
CA CYS A 205 3.60 -10.12 -1.87
C CYS A 205 4.54 -8.95 -2.19
N LEU A 206 5.66 -9.20 -2.87
CA LEU A 206 6.60 -8.16 -3.31
C LEU A 206 6.06 -7.37 -4.51
N LEU A 207 5.41 -8.04 -5.47
CA LEU A 207 4.88 -7.40 -6.68
C LEU A 207 3.80 -6.36 -6.40
N ILE A 208 2.95 -6.59 -5.41
CA ILE A 208 1.83 -5.71 -5.11
C ILE A 208 2.28 -4.28 -4.73
N PRO A 209 3.15 -4.06 -3.72
CA PRO A 209 3.63 -2.72 -3.40
C PRO A 209 4.46 -2.09 -4.54
N ILE A 210 5.13 -2.89 -5.37
CA ILE A 210 5.83 -2.39 -6.58
C ILE A 210 4.83 -1.89 -7.62
N ASP A 211 3.81 -2.69 -7.93
CA ASP A 211 2.74 -2.32 -8.86
C ASP A 211 2.02 -1.06 -8.38
N ASP A 212 1.77 -0.97 -7.09
CA ASP A 212 1.16 0.19 -6.46
C ASP A 212 2.05 1.44 -6.55
N TYR A 213 3.36 1.30 -6.32
CA TYR A 213 4.33 2.39 -6.52
C TYR A 213 4.34 2.89 -7.98
N LEU A 214 4.27 1.97 -8.95
CA LEU A 214 4.24 2.30 -10.37
C LEU A 214 2.90 2.85 -10.86
N GLY A 215 1.90 2.95 -9.98
CA GLY A 215 0.57 3.49 -10.29
C GLY A 215 -0.35 2.49 -10.98
N TYR A 216 -0.06 1.19 -10.93
CA TYR A 216 -0.90 0.14 -11.49
C TYR A 216 -2.04 -0.31 -10.55
N VAL A 217 -2.63 0.65 -9.86
CA VAL A 217 -3.66 0.45 -8.82
C VAL A 217 -4.91 -0.26 -9.34
N GLU A 218 -5.18 -0.22 -10.65
CA GLU A 218 -6.30 -0.91 -11.29
C GLU A 218 -6.21 -2.44 -11.24
N TYR A 219 -5.03 -2.99 -10.99
CA TYR A 219 -4.88 -4.43 -10.80
C TYR A 219 -5.20 -4.89 -9.38
N GLY A 220 -5.47 -3.98 -8.43
CA GLY A 220 -5.82 -4.31 -7.05
C GLY A 220 -6.83 -5.46 -6.94
N PRO A 221 -8.02 -5.41 -7.59
CA PRO A 221 -8.98 -6.52 -7.54
C PRO A 221 -8.45 -7.87 -8.03
N VAL A 222 -7.58 -7.85 -9.05
CA VAL A 222 -6.99 -9.06 -9.62
C VAL A 222 -5.90 -9.61 -8.69
N GLN A 223 -5.08 -8.73 -8.11
CA GLN A 223 -4.06 -9.09 -7.13
C GLN A 223 -4.69 -9.66 -5.86
N GLN A 224 -5.76 -9.04 -5.34
CA GLN A 224 -6.50 -9.53 -4.17
C GLN A 224 -7.03 -10.94 -4.42
N LYS A 225 -7.79 -11.12 -5.51
CA LYS A 225 -8.35 -12.43 -5.86
C LYS A 225 -7.25 -13.46 -6.11
N GLY A 226 -6.20 -13.09 -6.84
CA GLY A 226 -5.07 -13.96 -7.14
C GLY A 226 -4.36 -14.43 -5.88
N MET A 227 -4.08 -13.52 -4.94
CA MET A 227 -3.49 -13.86 -3.65
C MET A 227 -4.40 -14.80 -2.84
N SER A 228 -5.70 -14.50 -2.75
CA SER A 228 -6.67 -15.37 -2.07
C SER A 228 -6.75 -16.77 -2.69
N ASP A 229 -6.74 -16.87 -4.02
CA ASP A 229 -6.76 -18.14 -4.75
C ASP A 229 -5.49 -18.96 -4.49
N VAL A 230 -4.32 -18.32 -4.49
CA VAL A 230 -3.01 -18.94 -4.17
C VAL A 230 -2.96 -19.43 -2.72
N ILE A 231 -3.39 -18.61 -1.76
CA ILE A 231 -3.47 -19.00 -0.33
C ILE A 231 -4.40 -20.20 -0.14
N ARG A 232 -5.56 -20.20 -0.81
CA ARG A 232 -6.49 -21.34 -0.76
C ARG A 232 -5.84 -22.59 -1.35
N ALA A 233 -5.16 -22.47 -2.49
CA ALA A 233 -4.46 -23.58 -3.13
C ALA A 233 -3.28 -24.10 -2.28
N ARG A 234 -2.65 -23.25 -1.48
CA ARG A 234 -1.61 -23.63 -0.49
C ARG A 234 -2.16 -24.47 0.68
N GLY A 235 -3.49 -24.50 0.85
CA GLY A 235 -4.18 -25.21 1.93
C GLY A 235 -4.76 -24.30 3.03
N GLY A 236 -4.83 -22.98 2.77
CA GLY A 236 -5.36 -21.99 3.71
C GLY A 236 -4.27 -21.09 4.32
N PHE A 237 -4.70 -20.01 4.96
CA PHE A 237 -3.80 -18.99 5.52
C PHE A 237 -2.82 -19.56 6.56
N ASP A 238 -3.30 -20.46 7.42
CA ASP A 238 -2.49 -21.10 8.47
C ASP A 238 -1.39 -22.03 7.90
N LYS A 239 -1.46 -22.39 6.62
CA LYS A 239 -0.44 -23.20 5.94
C LYS A 239 0.67 -22.36 5.32
N VAL A 240 0.49 -21.04 5.23
CA VAL A 240 1.49 -20.14 4.68
C VAL A 240 2.66 -19.98 5.65
N GLY A 241 3.88 -20.06 5.11
CA GLY A 241 5.12 -19.98 5.87
C GLY A 241 5.62 -21.34 6.38
N SER A 242 4.91 -22.44 6.07
CA SER A 242 5.28 -23.79 6.49
C SER A 242 6.45 -24.40 5.72
N SER A 243 6.84 -23.83 4.57
CA SER A 243 8.00 -24.26 3.78
C SER A 243 9.32 -23.91 4.49
N ASP A 244 9.34 -22.85 5.29
CA ASP A 244 10.49 -22.44 6.10
C ASP A 244 9.98 -21.75 7.37
N VAL A 245 9.62 -22.57 8.36
CA VAL A 245 9.03 -22.11 9.63
C VAL A 245 10.03 -21.27 10.44
N VAL A 246 11.31 -21.56 10.30
CA VAL A 246 12.38 -20.95 11.11
C VAL A 246 12.66 -19.51 10.67
N ALA A 247 12.75 -19.29 9.36
CA ALA A 247 12.98 -17.95 8.83
C ALA A 247 11.69 -17.15 8.64
N TYR A 248 10.65 -17.79 8.09
CA TYR A 248 9.46 -17.08 7.63
C TYR A 248 8.26 -17.37 8.50
N GLY A 249 7.80 -18.61 8.63
CA GLY A 249 6.66 -18.96 9.49
C GLY A 249 5.52 -17.91 9.47
N GLU A 250 5.13 -17.42 10.65
CA GLU A 250 4.12 -16.37 10.82
C GLU A 250 4.50 -14.99 10.23
N ASN A 251 5.78 -14.73 9.96
CA ASN A 251 6.22 -13.47 9.37
C ASN A 251 5.67 -13.29 7.95
N LEU A 252 5.61 -14.38 7.17
CA LEU A 252 5.03 -14.34 5.84
C LEU A 252 3.52 -14.05 5.89
N GLN A 253 2.83 -14.58 6.89
CA GLN A 253 1.42 -14.29 7.15
C GLN A 253 1.20 -12.80 7.48
N ARG A 254 2.06 -12.21 8.34
CA ARG A 254 2.04 -10.76 8.63
C ARG A 254 2.33 -9.91 7.40
N SER A 255 3.26 -10.32 6.55
CA SER A 255 3.55 -9.65 5.27
C SER A 255 2.34 -9.69 4.32
N ILE A 256 1.66 -10.84 4.21
CA ILE A 256 0.41 -10.93 3.44
C ILE A 256 -0.63 -9.96 3.99
N LEU A 257 -0.88 -9.94 5.30
CA LEU A 257 -1.89 -9.05 5.90
C LEU A 257 -1.56 -7.57 5.61
N THR A 258 -0.29 -7.21 5.66
CA THR A 258 0.17 -5.86 5.31
C THR A 258 -0.16 -5.53 3.86
N VAL A 259 0.24 -6.38 2.93
CA VAL A 259 0.04 -6.16 1.49
C VAL A 259 -1.45 -6.21 1.11
N MET A 260 -2.21 -7.13 1.68
CA MET A 260 -3.66 -7.24 1.49
C MET A 260 -4.38 -6.01 2.02
N SER A 261 -3.96 -5.45 3.17
CA SER A 261 -4.54 -4.19 3.68
C SER A 261 -4.31 -3.02 2.73
N MET A 262 -3.18 -2.98 2.01
CA MET A 262 -2.90 -1.97 1.00
C MET A 262 -3.82 -2.11 -0.21
N ILE A 263 -3.98 -3.33 -0.73
CA ILE A 263 -4.89 -3.58 -1.87
C ILE A 263 -6.33 -3.29 -1.47
N GLU A 264 -6.72 -3.77 -0.30
CA GLU A 264 -8.07 -3.65 0.23
C GLU A 264 -8.46 -2.19 0.42
N PHE A 265 -7.52 -1.36 0.91
CA PHE A 265 -7.65 0.09 0.85
C PHE A 265 -8.03 0.54 -0.57
N HIS A 266 -7.21 0.28 -1.58
CA HIS A 266 -7.46 0.76 -2.95
C HIS A 266 -8.76 0.28 -3.59
N ILE A 267 -9.15 -0.96 -3.29
CA ILE A 267 -10.41 -1.52 -3.82
C ILE A 267 -11.60 -0.83 -3.18
N ARG A 268 -11.56 -0.59 -1.86
CA ARG A 268 -12.66 -0.02 -1.09
C ARG A 268 -12.72 1.50 -1.18
N THR A 269 -11.57 2.16 -1.33
CA THR A 269 -11.47 3.62 -1.45
C THR A 269 -11.59 4.15 -2.86
N ARG A 270 -11.72 3.26 -3.86
CA ARG A 270 -12.53 3.55 -5.06
C ARG A 270 -14.00 3.65 -4.65
N ILE A 271 -14.29 4.61 -3.79
CA ILE A 271 -15.64 4.96 -3.34
C ILE A 271 -16.44 5.22 -4.60
N THR A 272 -17.38 4.34 -4.87
CA THR A 272 -18.39 4.55 -5.88
C THR A 272 -19.13 5.84 -5.51
N SER A 273 -19.27 6.74 -6.47
CA SER A 273 -20.05 7.98 -6.36
C SER A 273 -21.53 7.75 -6.08
N GLU A 274 -21.95 6.49 -5.90
CA GLU A 274 -23.27 6.15 -5.42
C GLU A 274 -23.28 6.37 -3.91
N PRO A 275 -24.05 7.35 -3.42
CA PRO A 275 -24.20 7.56 -1.99
C PRO A 275 -24.65 6.23 -1.38
N SER A 276 -23.84 5.67 -0.50
CA SER A 276 -24.33 4.60 0.34
C SER A 276 -25.32 5.31 1.24
N HIS A 277 -26.62 5.17 0.98
CA HIS A 277 -27.61 5.64 1.93
C HIS A 277 -27.20 5.05 3.28
N VAL A 278 -26.71 5.91 4.17
CA VAL A 278 -26.48 5.55 5.57
C VAL A 278 -27.86 5.16 6.03
N ARG A 279 -28.15 3.86 5.97
CA ARG A 279 -29.35 3.32 6.57
C ARG A 279 -29.07 3.54 8.04
N HIS A 280 -29.64 4.62 8.59
CA HIS A 280 -29.75 4.80 10.02
C HIS A 280 -30.40 3.52 10.52
N SER A 281 -29.56 2.61 10.99
CA SER A 281 -30.03 1.37 11.57
C SER A 281 -30.79 1.80 12.81
N ILE A 282 -31.97 1.21 13.04
CA ILE A 282 -32.78 1.48 14.23
C ILE A 282 -31.84 1.52 15.45
N PRO A 283 -31.93 2.55 16.32
CA PRO A 283 -31.03 2.69 17.46
C PRO A 283 -30.87 1.35 18.18
N LEU A 284 -29.63 0.84 18.25
CA LEU A 284 -29.30 -0.52 18.69
C LEU A 284 -29.66 -0.80 20.16
N THR A 285 -30.17 0.19 20.89
CA THR A 285 -30.31 0.22 22.35
C THR A 285 -31.30 -0.79 22.93
N ARG A 286 -32.10 -1.52 22.13
CA ARG A 286 -33.07 -2.50 22.66
C ARG A 286 -32.81 -3.98 22.34
N SER A 287 -31.80 -4.33 21.52
CA SER A 287 -31.62 -5.73 21.08
C SER A 287 -30.18 -6.27 21.17
N LEU A 288 -29.24 -5.53 21.75
CA LEU A 288 -27.86 -6.01 21.91
C LEU A 288 -27.70 -6.90 23.13
N SER A 289 -26.86 -7.94 23.01
CA SER A 289 -26.45 -8.76 24.15
C SER A 289 -25.67 -7.92 25.17
N LEU A 290 -25.70 -8.35 26.44
CA LEU A 290 -24.97 -7.67 27.51
C LEU A 290 -23.46 -7.58 27.21
N GLU A 291 -22.89 -8.63 26.62
CA GLU A 291 -21.48 -8.68 26.22
C GLU A 291 -21.16 -7.61 25.16
N THR A 292 -21.99 -7.48 24.13
CA THR A 292 -21.79 -6.47 23.09
C THR A 292 -21.91 -5.05 23.65
N GLN A 293 -22.84 -4.82 24.60
CA GLN A 293 -22.95 -3.52 25.26
C GLN A 293 -21.71 -3.18 26.09
N GLN A 294 -21.17 -4.15 26.83
CA GLN A 294 -19.92 -3.98 27.58
C GLN A 294 -18.74 -3.67 26.66
N GLN A 295 -18.62 -4.38 25.54
CA GLN A 295 -17.58 -4.12 24.55
C GLN A 295 -17.69 -2.71 23.97
N ILE A 296 -18.89 -2.25 23.59
CA ILE A 296 -19.10 -0.88 23.09
C ILE A 296 -18.75 0.14 24.18
N SER A 297 -19.16 -0.08 25.43
CA SER A 297 -18.88 0.84 26.55
C SER A 297 -17.39 0.97 26.88
N ALA A 298 -16.56 0.01 26.47
CA ALA A 298 -15.11 0.03 26.66
C ALA A 298 -14.36 0.81 25.56
N LEU A 299 -15.05 1.22 24.48
CA LEU A 299 -14.47 2.01 23.40
C LEU A 299 -14.33 3.50 23.78
N PRO A 300 -13.51 4.28 23.07
CA PRO A 300 -13.51 5.74 23.18
C PRO A 300 -14.92 6.37 23.01
N PRO A 301 -15.29 7.43 23.78
CA PRO A 301 -16.64 7.99 23.78
C PRO A 301 -17.18 8.40 22.41
N GLY A 302 -16.31 8.92 21.53
CA GLY A 302 -16.68 9.28 20.16
C GLY A 302 -17.15 8.07 19.36
N LEU A 303 -16.58 6.88 19.57
CA LEU A 303 -17.04 5.65 18.92
C LEU A 303 -18.34 5.11 19.54
N GLN A 304 -18.49 5.26 20.87
CA GLN A 304 -19.73 4.89 21.57
C GLN A 304 -20.93 5.65 20.99
N ASP A 305 -20.79 6.96 20.84
CA ASP A 305 -21.84 7.82 20.26
C ASP A 305 -22.22 7.39 18.84
N LEU A 306 -21.25 7.00 18.02
CA LEU A 306 -21.52 6.55 16.65
C LEU A 306 -22.26 5.20 16.60
N PHE A 307 -22.01 4.29 17.55
CA PHE A 307 -22.82 3.07 17.71
C PHE A 307 -24.25 3.41 18.17
N GLN A 308 -24.39 4.32 19.14
CA GLN A 308 -25.70 4.74 19.65
C GLN A 308 -26.54 5.43 18.57
N ALA A 309 -25.89 6.21 17.70
CA ALA A 309 -26.51 6.86 16.54
C ALA A 309 -26.81 5.90 15.36
N GLY A 310 -26.43 4.63 15.47
CA GLY A 310 -26.64 3.64 14.41
C GLY A 310 -25.80 3.87 13.15
N ILE A 311 -24.70 4.62 13.26
CA ILE A 311 -23.76 4.92 12.17
C ILE A 311 -22.75 3.77 12.01
N LEU A 312 -22.26 3.24 13.13
CA LEU A 312 -21.40 2.05 13.16
C LEU A 312 -22.24 0.79 13.35
N SER A 313 -21.93 -0.23 12.56
CA SER A 313 -22.54 -1.55 12.59
C SER A 313 -21.72 -2.53 13.46
N LEU A 314 -22.36 -3.59 13.94
CA LEU A 314 -21.67 -4.61 14.76
C LEU A 314 -20.45 -5.27 14.08
N PRO A 315 -20.42 -5.51 12.76
CA PRO A 315 -19.24 -6.01 12.07
C PRO A 315 -17.93 -5.22 12.28
N VAL A 316 -17.99 -3.93 12.60
CA VAL A 316 -16.78 -3.13 12.86
C VAL A 316 -16.23 -3.31 14.28
N LEU A 317 -17.05 -3.79 15.22
CA LEU A 317 -16.69 -3.92 16.64
C LEU A 317 -15.49 -4.85 16.88
N PRO A 318 -15.37 -6.04 16.24
CA PRO A 318 -14.17 -6.87 16.38
C PRO A 318 -12.88 -6.18 15.93
N ILE A 319 -12.94 -5.30 14.91
CA ILE A 319 -11.77 -4.55 14.41
C ILE A 319 -11.33 -3.54 15.46
N LEU A 320 -12.28 -2.80 16.03
CA LEU A 320 -12.04 -1.82 17.10
C LEU A 320 -11.45 -2.48 18.35
N ASN A 321 -12.03 -3.61 18.77
CA ASN A 321 -11.52 -4.39 19.91
C ASN A 321 -10.10 -4.92 19.65
N SER A 322 -9.83 -5.40 18.43
CA SER A 322 -8.49 -5.83 18.02
C SER A 322 -7.48 -4.68 18.08
N PHE A 323 -7.84 -3.50 17.57
CA PHE A 323 -7.00 -2.32 17.63
C PHE A 323 -6.72 -1.89 19.07
N GLN A 324 -7.74 -1.86 19.92
CA GLN A 324 -7.62 -1.51 21.34
C GLN A 324 -6.73 -2.51 22.10
N ALA A 325 -6.88 -3.80 21.82
CA ALA A 325 -6.05 -4.84 22.41
C ALA A 325 -4.58 -4.72 21.97
N TRP A 326 -4.32 -4.37 20.70
CA TRP A 326 -2.97 -4.07 20.21
C TRP A 326 -2.39 -2.83 20.90
N LEU A 327 -3.13 -1.72 20.97
CA LEU A 327 -2.66 -0.48 21.59
C LEU A 327 -2.31 -0.67 23.07
N ALA A 328 -3.07 -1.50 23.80
CA ALA A 328 -2.84 -1.80 25.21
C ALA A 328 -1.50 -2.52 25.47
N GLN A 329 -0.95 -3.25 24.49
CA GLN A 329 0.31 -3.99 24.64
C GLN A 329 1.53 -3.07 24.74
N PHE A 330 1.42 -1.83 24.26
CA PHE A 330 2.57 -0.94 24.10
C PHE A 330 2.63 0.21 25.10
N LYS A 331 1.94 0.09 26.23
CA LYS A 331 2.00 1.09 27.30
C LYS A 331 3.44 1.22 27.81
N GLY A 332 4.06 2.39 27.57
CA GLY A 332 5.45 2.67 27.96
C GLY A 332 6.52 2.16 26.99
N ILE A 333 6.15 1.52 25.88
CA ILE A 333 7.07 1.08 24.83
C ILE A 333 7.22 2.21 23.80
N LYS A 334 8.44 2.48 23.33
CA LYS A 334 8.70 3.51 22.32
C LYS A 334 8.10 3.11 20.97
N ASP A 335 7.57 4.08 20.22
CA ASP A 335 6.92 3.84 18.93
C ASP A 335 7.77 2.98 17.97
N GLN A 336 9.09 3.24 17.90
CA GLN A 336 10.05 2.53 17.04
C GLN A 336 10.25 1.03 17.35
N GLU A 337 9.82 0.59 18.53
CA GLU A 337 9.94 -0.80 19.00
C GLU A 337 8.60 -1.55 18.89
N ARG A 338 7.52 -0.87 18.51
CA ARG A 338 6.20 -1.49 18.36
C ARG A 338 6.06 -2.14 17.00
N ASP A 339 5.44 -3.30 16.98
CA ASP A 339 5.01 -3.93 15.74
C ASP A 339 3.81 -3.17 15.14
N SER A 340 3.52 -3.42 13.87
CA SER A 340 2.42 -2.75 13.19
C SER A 340 1.14 -3.55 13.30
N TRP A 341 0.03 -2.87 13.61
CA TRP A 341 -1.28 -3.50 13.62
C TRP A 341 -1.84 -3.68 12.20
N ARG A 342 -2.39 -4.85 11.94
CA ARG A 342 -3.19 -5.17 10.74
C ARG A 342 -4.38 -6.01 11.18
N SER A 343 -5.50 -5.86 10.48
CA SER A 343 -6.70 -6.63 10.74
C SER A 343 -7.37 -7.02 9.41
N PRO A 344 -7.91 -8.24 9.28
CA PRO A 344 -8.77 -8.60 8.15
C PRO A 344 -10.00 -7.69 8.12
N VAL A 345 -10.32 -7.12 6.96
CA VAL A 345 -11.46 -6.22 6.86
C VAL A 345 -12.70 -6.98 6.34
N PRO A 346 -13.85 -6.94 7.03
CA PRO A 346 -15.10 -7.57 6.56
C PRO A 346 -15.58 -6.96 5.23
N PRO A 347 -16.15 -7.74 4.31
CA PRO A 347 -16.53 -7.26 2.97
C PRO A 347 -17.68 -6.23 2.96
N ASP A 348 -18.52 -6.24 4.00
CA ASP A 348 -19.80 -5.51 4.02
C ASP A 348 -19.79 -4.22 4.85
N LEU A 349 -18.62 -3.56 4.94
CA LEU A 349 -18.51 -2.27 5.65
C LEU A 349 -19.07 -1.12 4.81
N ASN A 350 -19.75 -0.18 5.48
CA ASN A 350 -20.20 1.06 4.86
C ASN A 350 -19.04 2.05 4.60
N ASN A 351 -19.29 3.13 3.85
CA ASN A 351 -18.25 4.11 3.49
C ASN A 351 -17.54 4.72 4.72
N ILE A 352 -18.28 5.07 5.78
CA ILE A 352 -17.72 5.64 7.01
C ILE A 352 -16.85 4.62 7.74
N GLU A 353 -17.31 3.37 7.84
CA GLU A 353 -16.57 2.28 8.46
C GLU A 353 -15.29 1.96 7.69
N ASN A 354 -15.33 1.99 6.36
CA ASN A 354 -14.12 1.86 5.54
C ASN A 354 -13.13 2.99 5.84
N CYS A 355 -13.58 4.25 5.90
CA CYS A 355 -12.72 5.38 6.30
C CYS A 355 -12.16 5.22 7.72
N LEU A 356 -12.96 4.69 8.64
CA LEU A 356 -12.54 4.42 10.01
C LEU A 356 -11.42 3.37 10.05
N VAL A 357 -11.56 2.24 9.36
CA VAL A 357 -10.53 1.19 9.29
C VAL A 357 -9.23 1.75 8.70
N VAL A 358 -9.34 2.54 7.62
CA VAL A 358 -8.18 3.20 7.01
C VAL A 358 -7.49 4.15 7.99
N THR A 359 -8.27 4.90 8.76
CA THR A 359 -7.76 5.81 9.79
C THR A 359 -7.03 5.05 10.89
N LEU A 360 -7.55 3.89 11.33
CA LEU A 360 -6.87 3.03 12.30
C LEU A 360 -5.54 2.50 11.76
N VAL A 361 -5.50 2.05 10.50
CA VAL A 361 -4.25 1.61 9.86
C VAL A 361 -3.24 2.77 9.80
N CYS A 362 -3.69 3.97 9.43
CA CYS A 362 -2.84 5.18 9.45
C CYS A 362 -2.26 5.45 10.83
N LEU A 363 -3.11 5.41 11.87
CA LEU A 363 -2.70 5.65 13.25
C LEU A 363 -1.71 4.58 13.73
N ALA A 364 -1.97 3.31 13.42
CA ALA A 364 -1.07 2.21 13.74
C ALA A 364 0.29 2.40 13.08
N ASP A 365 0.31 2.68 11.77
CA ASP A 365 1.56 2.95 11.03
C ASP A 365 2.33 4.09 11.72
N ASP A 366 1.65 5.20 11.99
CA ASP A 366 2.22 6.41 12.55
C ASP A 366 2.73 6.28 14.01
N THR A 367 2.24 5.29 14.74
CA THR A 367 2.56 5.04 16.15
C THR A 367 3.36 3.76 16.38
N SER A 368 3.78 3.08 15.31
CA SER A 368 4.66 1.92 15.34
C SER A 368 5.99 2.20 14.66
N SER A 369 6.84 1.17 14.59
CA SER A 369 8.07 1.18 13.80
C SER A 369 7.85 1.52 12.32
N MET A 370 6.63 1.35 11.80
CA MET A 370 6.30 1.63 10.41
C MET A 370 6.28 3.13 10.09
N GLY A 371 5.99 3.99 11.06
CA GLY A 371 5.99 5.44 10.88
C GLY A 371 7.40 6.02 10.68
N LEU A 372 8.43 5.25 11.05
CA LEU A 372 9.84 5.58 10.84
C LEU A 372 10.49 4.69 9.76
N HIS A 373 9.69 3.89 9.06
CA HIS A 373 10.19 3.01 8.03
C HIS A 373 10.62 3.83 6.80
N PRO A 374 11.79 3.59 6.19
CA PRO A 374 12.21 4.30 4.99
C PRO A 374 11.21 4.16 3.83
N ALA A 375 10.60 2.99 3.69
CA ALA A 375 9.50 2.75 2.75
C ALA A 375 8.10 3.21 3.24
N ALA A 376 7.99 4.03 4.28
CA ALA A 376 6.69 4.44 4.84
C ALA A 376 5.76 5.07 3.79
N ALA A 377 6.29 5.80 2.81
CA ALA A 377 5.49 6.37 1.72
C ALA A 377 4.75 5.31 0.88
N ILE A 378 5.34 4.12 0.71
CA ILE A 378 4.75 3.00 -0.03
C ILE A 378 3.55 2.44 0.75
N PHE A 379 3.67 2.28 2.07
CA PHE A 379 2.62 1.69 2.90
C PHE A 379 1.54 2.72 3.28
N ARG A 380 1.97 3.91 3.68
CA ARG A 380 1.12 4.94 4.30
C ARG A 380 0.23 5.67 3.31
N LYS A 381 0.69 5.86 2.06
CA LYS A 381 -0.07 6.45 0.94
C LYS A 381 -0.92 7.66 1.34
N ALA A 382 -0.32 8.59 2.08
CA ALA A 382 -1.05 9.66 2.76
C ALA A 382 -1.93 10.46 1.78
N LYS A 383 -1.39 10.84 0.61
CA LYS A 383 -2.13 11.54 -0.44
C LYS A 383 -3.39 10.78 -0.88
N GLN A 384 -3.26 9.52 -1.29
CA GLN A 384 -4.39 8.71 -1.76
C GLN A 384 -5.42 8.47 -0.65
N ARG A 385 -4.97 8.20 0.59
CA ARG A 385 -5.87 8.01 1.75
C ARG A 385 -6.65 9.27 2.08
N THR A 386 -6.00 10.42 1.97
CA THR A 386 -6.62 11.72 2.18
C THR A 386 -7.59 12.08 1.05
N GLU A 387 -7.23 11.86 -0.22
CA GLU A 387 -8.14 12.04 -1.37
C GLU A 387 -9.39 11.15 -1.24
N ALA A 388 -9.21 9.87 -0.89
CA ALA A 388 -10.31 8.96 -0.63
C ALA A 388 -11.26 9.47 0.47
N LEU A 389 -10.72 9.96 1.59
CA LEU A 389 -11.51 10.54 2.68
C LEU A 389 -12.37 11.71 2.19
N THR A 390 -11.79 12.61 1.37
CA THR A 390 -12.53 13.75 0.80
C THR A 390 -13.63 13.34 -0.18
N GLY A 391 -13.52 12.15 -0.76
CA GLY A 391 -14.48 11.56 -1.69
C GLY A 391 -15.70 10.90 -1.05
N VAL A 392 -15.82 10.85 0.28
CA VAL A 392 -16.98 10.30 1.00
C VAL A 392 -17.92 11.43 1.44
N PRO A 393 -19.00 11.76 0.70
CA PRO A 393 -19.84 12.92 1.01
C PRO A 393 -20.48 12.84 2.40
N GLU A 394 -20.88 11.64 2.82
CA GLU A 394 -21.59 11.38 4.07
C GLU A 394 -20.80 11.88 5.28
N LEU A 395 -19.47 11.73 5.26
CA LEU A 395 -18.55 12.17 6.31
C LEU A 395 -18.59 13.68 6.56
N TRP A 396 -18.84 14.46 5.51
CA TRP A 396 -18.77 15.92 5.55
C TRP A 396 -20.14 16.57 5.72
N SER A 397 -21.21 15.89 5.31
CA SER A 397 -22.57 16.42 5.36
C SER A 397 -23.29 16.17 6.68
N ASP A 398 -22.98 15.07 7.39
CA ASP A 398 -23.68 14.70 8.62
C ASP A 398 -23.11 15.45 9.85
N PRO A 399 -23.92 16.28 10.55
CA PRO A 399 -23.47 16.97 11.75
C PRO A 399 -23.03 16.03 12.88
N ALA A 400 -23.54 14.80 12.94
CA ALA A 400 -23.14 13.81 13.95
C ALA A 400 -21.70 13.30 13.75
N LEU A 401 -21.15 13.46 12.53
CA LEU A 401 -19.83 12.95 12.17
C LEU A 401 -18.70 13.95 12.36
N VAL A 402 -18.96 15.17 12.81
CA VAL A 402 -17.97 16.27 12.79
C VAL A 402 -16.71 15.95 13.62
N ASP A 403 -16.89 15.46 14.85
CA ASP A 403 -15.75 15.10 15.69
C ASP A 403 -14.97 13.93 15.07
N CYS A 404 -15.66 13.01 14.40
CA CYS A 404 -15.05 11.88 13.70
C CYS A 404 -14.29 12.34 12.45
N ALA A 405 -14.85 13.27 11.68
CA ALA A 405 -14.22 13.86 10.51
C ALA A 405 -12.95 14.62 10.88
N ILE A 406 -12.96 15.39 11.98
CA ILE A 406 -11.76 16.06 12.52
C ILE A 406 -10.69 15.03 12.88
N TRP A 407 -11.06 13.94 13.57
CA TRP A 407 -10.13 12.87 13.93
C TRP A 407 -9.55 12.15 12.72
N MET A 408 -10.40 11.66 11.80
CA MET A 408 -9.95 10.98 10.59
C MET A 408 -9.08 11.87 9.72
N SER A 409 -9.45 13.14 9.56
CA SER A 409 -8.68 14.12 8.78
C SER A 409 -7.30 14.35 9.39
N THR A 410 -7.23 14.58 10.71
CA THR A 410 -5.98 14.77 11.43
C THR A 410 -5.05 13.57 11.27
N VAL A 411 -5.55 12.37 11.57
CA VAL A 411 -4.74 11.15 11.52
C VAL A 411 -4.29 10.85 10.09
N THR A 412 -5.19 10.91 9.10
CA THR A 412 -4.85 10.52 7.72
C THR A 412 -3.91 11.52 7.04
N SER A 413 -4.11 12.82 7.26
CA SER A 413 -3.39 13.90 6.58
C SER A 413 -2.14 14.40 7.30
N ILE A 414 -1.86 13.96 8.53
CA ILE A 414 -0.65 14.35 9.28
C ILE A 414 0.19 13.10 9.60
N PRO A 415 0.80 12.46 8.58
CA PRO A 415 1.67 11.30 8.78
C PRO A 415 2.91 11.65 9.61
N ARG A 416 3.57 10.64 10.18
CA ARG A 416 4.80 10.84 10.98
C ARG A 416 5.93 11.44 10.17
N ASN A 417 6.15 10.93 8.96
CA ASN A 417 7.02 11.57 8.00
C ASN A 417 6.21 12.64 7.24
N SER A 418 6.40 13.90 7.62
CA SER A 418 5.70 15.06 7.06
C SER A 418 5.97 15.29 5.56
N GLU A 419 7.05 14.74 5.00
CA GLU A 419 7.41 14.92 3.60
C GLU A 419 6.51 14.11 2.64
N ILE A 420 5.76 13.12 3.17
CA ILE A 420 4.90 12.23 2.36
C ILE A 420 3.67 12.95 1.81
N ILE A 421 3.21 14.03 2.45
CA ILE A 421 2.02 14.79 2.02
C ILE A 421 2.37 16.24 1.75
N GLU A 422 1.83 16.77 0.65
CA GLU A 422 1.99 18.18 0.31
C GLU A 422 1.27 19.06 1.36
N PRO A 423 1.94 20.08 1.94
CA PRO A 423 1.35 20.91 3.00
C PRO A 423 0.01 21.56 2.63
N ASN A 424 -0.18 21.93 1.36
CA ASN A 424 -1.42 22.53 0.88
C ASN A 424 -2.59 21.55 0.93
N ILE A 425 -2.37 20.30 0.54
CA ILE A 425 -3.39 19.24 0.61
C ILE A 425 -3.76 18.99 2.06
N GLN A 426 -2.76 18.82 2.94
CA GLN A 426 -2.98 18.64 4.37
C GLN A 426 -3.88 19.74 4.93
N LYS A 427 -3.51 21.00 4.69
CA LYS A 427 -4.25 22.17 5.17
C LYS A 427 -5.69 22.24 4.65
N GLU A 428 -5.92 21.97 3.37
CA GLU A 428 -7.26 21.98 2.78
C GLU A 428 -8.19 20.97 3.47
N ILE A 429 -7.70 19.76 3.74
CA ILE A 429 -8.48 18.74 4.45
C ILE A 429 -8.78 19.15 5.89
N LEU A 430 -7.81 19.69 6.62
CA LEU A 430 -8.03 20.15 7.99
C LEU A 430 -9.09 21.26 8.03
N LYS A 431 -8.98 22.27 7.16
CA LYS A 431 -9.98 23.36 7.04
C LYS A 431 -11.37 22.84 6.65
N ARG A 432 -11.44 21.88 5.73
CA ARG A 432 -12.71 21.25 5.34
C ARG A 432 -13.37 20.52 6.51
N SER A 433 -12.59 19.86 7.37
CA SER A 433 -13.12 19.10 8.51
C SER A 433 -13.80 19.95 9.58
N ILE A 434 -13.42 21.22 9.70
CA ILE A 434 -14.07 22.18 10.61
C ILE A 434 -15.18 22.98 9.93
N GLY A 435 -15.20 23.06 8.58
CA GLY A 435 -16.31 23.64 7.81
C GLY A 435 -16.70 25.07 8.20
N GLY A 436 -15.74 25.89 8.64
CA GLY A 436 -15.99 27.27 9.09
C GLY A 436 -16.73 27.40 10.44
N ARG A 437 -16.80 26.33 11.25
CA ARG A 437 -17.47 26.34 12.55
C ARG A 437 -16.60 27.00 13.63
N VAL A 438 -17.16 27.98 14.33
CA VAL A 438 -16.48 28.84 15.31
C VAL A 438 -15.87 28.07 16.50
N PHE A 439 -16.42 26.89 16.86
CA PHE A 439 -15.94 26.12 18.03
C PHE A 439 -14.63 25.36 17.79
N ALA A 440 -14.08 25.35 16.57
CA ALA A 440 -12.86 24.61 16.22
C ALA A 440 -11.73 25.54 15.73
N LEU A 441 -11.67 26.76 16.29
CA LEU A 441 -10.67 27.77 15.94
C LEU A 441 -9.42 27.73 16.84
N GLU A 442 -9.42 26.90 17.89
CA GLU A 442 -8.30 26.77 18.81
C GLU A 442 -7.89 25.30 18.96
N TRP A 443 -6.58 25.08 19.11
CA TRP A 443 -6.02 23.75 19.28
C TRP A 443 -6.63 22.97 20.45
N GLY A 444 -6.88 23.62 21.59
CA GLY A 444 -7.45 22.95 22.78
C GLY A 444 -8.81 22.29 22.50
N GLU A 445 -9.64 22.95 21.68
CA GLU A 445 -10.94 22.42 21.26
C GLU A 445 -10.80 21.24 20.29
N ILE A 446 -9.89 21.36 19.31
CA ILE A 446 -9.56 20.27 18.38
C ILE A 446 -9.03 19.07 19.16
N GLN A 447 -8.06 19.28 20.05
CA GLN A 447 -7.47 18.22 20.88
C GLN A 447 -8.54 17.50 21.70
N ARG A 448 -9.48 18.24 22.29
CA ARG A 448 -10.61 17.67 23.02
C ARG A 448 -11.47 16.76 22.13
N LYS A 449 -11.71 17.13 20.86
CA LYS A 449 -12.41 16.27 19.89
C LYS A 449 -11.59 15.03 19.52
N LEU A 450 -10.30 15.19 19.26
CA LEU A 450 -9.39 14.08 18.95
C LEU A 450 -9.36 13.03 20.07
N ARG A 451 -9.33 13.48 21.34
CA ARG A 451 -9.32 12.60 22.53
C ARG A 451 -10.62 11.83 22.75
N ARG A 452 -11.69 12.11 22.00
CA ARG A 452 -12.91 11.29 22.01
C ARG A 452 -12.72 9.97 21.26
N PHE A 453 -11.68 9.85 20.45
CA PHE A 453 -11.32 8.66 19.67
C PHE A 453 -9.96 8.11 20.14
N TYR A 454 -9.37 7.17 19.39
CA TYR A 454 -8.02 6.72 19.68
C TYR A 454 -7.01 7.86 19.44
N TYR A 455 -6.41 8.33 20.53
CA TYR A 455 -5.50 9.46 20.55
C TYR A 455 -4.08 9.00 20.87
N ALA A 456 -3.10 9.45 20.09
CA ALA A 456 -1.69 9.13 20.30
C ALA A 456 -0.95 10.34 20.86
N ASP A 457 -0.66 10.34 22.16
CA ASP A 457 0.06 11.45 22.81
C ASP A 457 1.44 11.69 22.18
N SER A 458 2.11 10.66 21.66
CA SER A 458 3.40 10.81 20.96
C SER A 458 3.32 11.62 19.67
N ARG A 459 2.12 11.80 19.10
CA ARG A 459 1.87 12.58 17.87
C ARG A 459 1.27 13.96 18.15
N ALA A 460 0.88 14.24 19.39
CA ALA A 460 0.16 15.46 19.77
C ALA A 460 0.85 16.74 19.28
N GLY A 461 2.17 16.85 19.44
CA GLY A 461 2.92 18.03 19.04
C GLY A 461 3.00 18.21 17.52
N ASP A 462 3.01 17.12 16.73
CA ASP A 462 2.97 17.23 15.27
C ASP A 462 1.59 17.69 14.80
N TRP A 463 0.54 17.14 15.41
CA TRP A 463 -0.84 17.51 15.13
C TRP A 463 -1.12 18.97 15.49
N GLU A 464 -0.67 19.42 16.66
CA GLU A 464 -0.78 20.82 17.09
C GLU A 464 -0.15 21.78 16.09
N ARG A 465 1.10 21.51 15.67
CA ARG A 465 1.79 22.36 14.69
C ARG A 465 1.04 22.45 13.37
N ALA A 466 0.56 21.32 12.84
CA ALA A 466 -0.18 21.30 11.58
C ALA A 466 -1.52 22.05 11.68
N TRP A 467 -2.23 21.89 12.80
CA TRP A 467 -3.47 22.61 13.05
C TRP A 467 -3.24 24.11 13.22
N ASN A 468 -2.22 24.55 13.95
CA ASN A 468 -1.91 25.97 14.09
C ASN A 468 -1.64 26.62 12.73
N ILE A 469 -0.85 25.98 11.86
CA ILE A 469 -0.63 26.45 10.48
C ILE A 469 -1.94 26.52 9.68
N ALA A 470 -2.83 25.54 9.85
CA ALA A 470 -4.11 25.54 9.16
C ALA A 470 -5.06 26.64 9.67
N LEU A 471 -5.02 26.95 10.96
CA LEU A 471 -5.89 27.92 11.64
C LEU A 471 -5.42 29.37 11.49
N ASP A 472 -4.11 29.63 11.46
CA ASP A 472 -3.53 30.98 11.33
C ASP A 472 -3.94 31.71 10.03
N GLU A 473 -4.50 30.98 9.07
CA GLU A 473 -4.94 31.50 7.77
C GLU A 473 -6.46 31.40 7.55
N LEU A 474 -7.25 31.31 8.62
CA LEU A 474 -8.71 31.48 8.61
C LEU A 474 -9.05 32.90 9.05
#